data_AF-A0A6N2CKR9-F1
#
_entry.id   AF-A0A6N2CKR9-F1
#
_cell.length_a   1.000
_cell.length_b   1.000
_cell.length_c   1.000
_cell.angle_alpha   90.00
_cell.angle_beta   90.00
_cell.angle_gamma   90.00
#
_symmetry.space_group_name_H-M   'P 1'
#
loop_
_entity.id
_entity.type
_entity.pdbx_description
1 polymer ?
#
loop_
_entity_poly.entity_id
_entity_poly.type
_entity_poly.pdbx_seq_one_letter_code
_entity_poly.pdbx_strand_id
1 'polypeptide(L)'
;AFYAWGDFDLLEVFIQSVRIAHLDTKLNAAAGMVTTAPTRIMGLEDRFGSLKIGSDARLVCFPATSFNELISRPAQARELLGFADSTAISPDYTDLH
;
A
#
# COMPACT_ATOMS: atom_id res chain seq x y z
N ALA A 1 -3.53 18.91 5.70
CA ALA A 1 -3.16 18.92 7.12
C ALA A 1 -2.24 17.74 7.38
N PHE A 2 -1.14 17.94 8.11
CA PHE A 2 -0.29 16.84 8.57
C PHE A 2 -0.89 16.30 9.87
N TYR A 3 -1.33 15.04 9.87
CA TYR A 3 -1.80 14.38 11.08
C TYR A 3 -0.60 13.71 11.74
N ALA A 4 -0.29 14.07 12.99
CA ALA A 4 0.85 13.56 13.73
C ALA A 4 0.60 12.18 14.37
N TRP A 5 -0.46 11.49 13.94
CA TRP A 5 -0.94 10.24 14.51
C TRP A 5 -1.29 9.24 13.40
N GLY A 6 -1.33 7.96 13.76
CA GLY A 6 -1.57 6.84 12.86
C GLY A 6 -0.30 6.07 12.49
N ASP A 7 -0.48 4.81 12.13
CA ASP A 7 0.63 3.90 11.75
C ASP A 7 1.15 4.17 10.33
N PHE A 8 0.57 5.16 9.63
CA PHE A 8 0.85 5.51 8.24
C PHE A 8 0.80 4.30 7.29
N ASP A 9 -0.15 3.39 7.54
CA ASP A 9 -0.43 2.25 6.68
C ASP A 9 -0.86 2.73 5.28
N LEU A 10 -0.07 2.39 4.28
CA LEU A 10 -0.32 2.82 2.91
C LEU A 10 -1.68 2.34 2.35
N LEU A 11 -2.16 1.15 2.74
CA LEU A 11 -3.47 0.66 2.31
C LEU A 11 -4.59 1.49 2.95
N GLU A 12 -4.46 1.83 4.24
CA GLU A 12 -5.42 2.71 4.92
C GLU A 12 -5.48 4.07 4.22
N VAL A 13 -4.31 4.71 4.00
CA VAL A 13 -4.19 6.00 3.33
C VAL A 13 -4.78 5.94 1.91
N PHE A 14 -4.55 4.85 1.18
CA PHE A 14 -5.15 4.63 -0.13
C PHE A 14 -6.68 4.57 -0.08
N ILE A 15 -7.24 3.79 0.85
CA ILE A 15 -8.70 3.65 1.01
C ILE A 15 -9.34 5.00 1.37
N GLN A 16 -8.72 5.76 2.28
CA GLN A 16 -9.19 7.11 2.62
C GLN A 16 -9.13 8.04 1.40
N SER A 17 -8.05 7.98 0.61
CA SER A 17 -7.90 8.77 -0.62
C SER A 17 -9.00 8.45 -1.64
N VAL A 18 -9.30 7.17 -1.85
CA VAL A 18 -10.39 6.73 -2.75
C VAL A 18 -11.74 7.31 -2.32
N ARG A 19 -12.05 7.28 -1.01
CA ARG A 19 -13.30 7.80 -0.46
C ARG A 19 -13.41 9.32 -0.57
N ILE A 20 -12.36 10.04 -0.18
CA ILE A 20 -12.34 11.51 -0.17
C ILE A 20 -12.40 12.06 -1.60
N ALA A 21 -11.61 11.49 -2.50
CA ALA A 21 -11.50 11.97 -3.88
C ALA A 21 -12.51 11.33 -4.85
N HIS A 22 -13.42 10.48 -4.37
CA HIS A 22 -14.45 9.81 -5.18
C HIS A 22 -13.86 9.03 -6.37
N LEU A 23 -12.81 8.23 -6.11
CA LEU A 23 -12.06 7.47 -7.13
C LEU A 23 -12.50 6.01 -7.29
N ASP A 24 -13.63 5.64 -6.68
CA ASP A 24 -14.21 4.30 -6.66
C ASP A 24 -14.69 3.81 -8.04
N THR A 25 -14.91 4.72 -8.98
CA THR A 25 -15.24 4.38 -10.37
C THR A 25 -14.05 3.91 -11.21
N LYS A 26 -12.82 4.15 -10.75
CA LYS A 26 -11.57 3.86 -11.50
C LYS A 26 -10.49 3.24 -10.62
N LEU A 27 -10.85 2.25 -9.80
CA LEU A 27 -9.96 1.63 -8.81
C LEU A 27 -8.63 1.11 -9.40
N ASN A 28 -8.67 0.51 -10.61
CA ASN A 28 -7.45 0.08 -11.31
C ASN A 28 -6.47 1.23 -11.55
N ALA A 29 -6.96 2.41 -11.95
CA ALA A 29 -6.13 3.58 -12.17
C ALA A 29 -5.74 4.24 -10.84
N ALA A 30 -6.66 4.27 -9.86
CA ALA A 30 -6.44 4.82 -8.54
C ALA A 30 -5.28 4.11 -7.80
N ALA A 31 -5.14 2.80 -7.95
CA ALA A 31 -4.02 2.03 -7.41
C ALA A 31 -2.66 2.58 -7.87
N GLY A 32 -2.60 3.25 -9.01
CA GLY A 32 -1.42 3.95 -9.50
C GLY A 32 -0.87 5.00 -8.53
N MET A 33 -1.73 5.64 -7.72
CA MET A 33 -1.32 6.66 -6.72
C MET A 33 -0.36 6.11 -5.67
N VAL A 34 -0.44 4.82 -5.35
CA VAL A 34 0.37 4.16 -4.32
C VAL A 34 1.33 3.11 -4.91
N THR A 35 1.46 3.06 -6.25
CA THR A 35 2.33 2.09 -6.95
C THR A 35 3.20 2.77 -8.00
N THR A 36 2.67 3.07 -9.19
CA THR A 36 3.44 3.57 -10.35
C THR A 36 3.69 5.07 -10.34
N ALA A 37 2.77 5.87 -9.82
CA ALA A 37 2.92 7.32 -9.76
C ALA A 37 4.13 7.75 -8.90
N PRO A 38 4.32 7.27 -7.66
CA PRO A 38 5.47 7.68 -6.85
C PRO A 38 6.80 7.24 -7.49
N THR A 39 6.86 6.09 -8.17
CA THR A 39 8.11 5.65 -8.80
C THR A 39 8.52 6.55 -9.95
N ARG A 40 7.57 7.00 -10.78
CA ARG A 40 7.82 8.02 -11.82
C ARG A 40 8.27 9.36 -11.23
N ILE A 41 7.64 9.80 -10.14
CA ILE A 41 8.02 11.05 -9.46
C ILE A 41 9.46 10.97 -8.93
N MET A 42 9.87 9.79 -8.46
CA MET A 42 11.19 9.54 -7.90
C MET A 42 12.26 9.14 -8.92
N GLY A 43 11.90 8.92 -10.20
CA GLY A 43 12.83 8.40 -11.21
C GLY A 43 13.24 6.94 -10.99
N LEU A 44 12.32 6.11 -10.47
CA LEU A 44 12.53 4.72 -10.08
C LEU A 44 11.64 3.73 -10.85
N GLU A 45 10.91 4.17 -11.86
CA GLU A 45 9.95 3.40 -12.66
C GLU A 45 10.55 2.22 -13.43
N ASP A 46 11.87 2.24 -13.65
CA ASP A 46 12.60 1.13 -14.27
C ASP A 46 12.73 -0.07 -13.32
N ARG A 47 12.69 0.18 -12.01
CA ARG A 47 12.94 -0.84 -10.97
C ARG A 47 11.71 -1.17 -10.13
N PHE A 48 10.82 -0.22 -9.89
CA PHE A 48 9.71 -0.36 -8.95
C PHE A 48 8.35 0.07 -9.52
N GLY A 49 7.28 -0.33 -8.84
CA GLY A 49 5.92 0.14 -9.09
C GLY A 49 5.14 -0.66 -10.13
N SER A 50 5.76 -1.64 -10.78
CA SER A 50 5.11 -2.53 -11.75
C SER A 50 5.62 -3.95 -11.64
N LEU A 51 4.75 -4.93 -11.91
CA LEU A 51 5.13 -6.34 -12.07
C LEU A 51 5.72 -6.56 -13.46
N LYS A 52 7.00 -6.96 -13.52
CA LYS A 52 7.70 -7.29 -14.77
C LYS A 52 8.54 -8.54 -14.57
N ILE A 53 8.63 -9.37 -15.61
CA ILE A 53 9.50 -10.54 -15.60
C ILE A 53 10.96 -10.08 -15.45
N GLY A 54 11.69 -10.70 -14.52
CA GLY A 54 13.09 -10.37 -14.24
C GLY A 54 13.31 -9.22 -13.25
N SER A 55 12.25 -8.57 -12.76
CA SER A 55 12.35 -7.58 -11.67
C SER A 55 12.40 -8.24 -10.29
N ASP A 56 12.91 -7.49 -9.30
CA ASP A 56 12.89 -7.93 -7.90
C ASP A 56 11.46 -8.22 -7.43
N ALA A 57 11.26 -9.35 -6.76
CA ALA A 57 9.96 -9.80 -6.28
C ALA A 57 9.52 -9.06 -4.99
N ARG A 58 9.50 -7.71 -5.00
CA ARG A 58 9.16 -6.87 -3.83
C ARG A 58 7.67 -6.50 -3.84
N LEU A 59 6.84 -7.38 -3.31
CA LEU A 59 5.37 -7.31 -3.45
C LEU A 59 4.67 -7.29 -2.10
N VAL A 60 3.47 -6.71 -2.09
CA VAL A 60 2.51 -6.82 -0.99
C VAL A 60 1.32 -7.63 -1.51
N CYS A 61 1.06 -8.78 -0.91
CA CYS A 61 -0.02 -9.69 -1.29
C CYS A 61 -1.14 -9.63 -0.27
N PHE A 62 -2.37 -9.41 -0.75
CA PHE A 62 -3.57 -9.32 0.07
C PHE A 62 -4.46 -10.54 -0.15
N PRO A 63 -5.16 -11.05 0.88
CA PRO A 63 -6.15 -12.11 0.77
C PRO A 63 -7.47 -11.55 0.20
N ALA A 64 -7.40 -10.98 -1.01
CA ALA A 64 -8.53 -10.37 -1.70
C ALA A 64 -8.47 -10.72 -3.20
N THR A 65 -9.64 -10.97 -3.79
CA THR A 65 -9.80 -11.36 -5.19
C THR A 65 -10.27 -10.22 -6.09
N SER A 66 -10.67 -9.09 -5.50
CA SER A 66 -11.12 -7.90 -6.22
C SER A 66 -10.75 -6.62 -5.46
N PHE A 67 -10.74 -5.48 -6.16
CA PHE A 67 -10.56 -4.18 -5.52
C PHE A 67 -11.66 -3.88 -4.50
N ASN A 68 -12.91 -4.26 -4.77
CA ASN A 68 -14.02 -4.05 -3.84
C ASN A 68 -13.80 -4.81 -2.53
N GLU A 69 -13.33 -6.05 -2.61
CA GLU A 69 -12.97 -6.84 -1.43
C GLU A 69 -11.78 -6.21 -0.68
N LEU A 70 -10.73 -5.81 -1.41
CA LEU A 70 -9.54 -5.18 -0.86
C LEU A 70 -9.89 -3.92 -0.05
N ILE A 71 -10.65 -2.98 -0.65
CA ILE A 71 -10.93 -1.68 0.00
C ILE A 71 -12.02 -1.74 1.08
N SER A 72 -12.75 -2.86 1.16
CA SER A 72 -13.75 -3.09 2.22
C SER A 72 -13.12 -3.49 3.55
N ARG A 73 -11.84 -3.92 3.55
CA ARG A 73 -11.13 -4.45 4.72
C ARG A 73 -9.78 -3.74 4.95
N PRO A 74 -9.77 -2.54 5.56
CA PRO A 74 -8.56 -1.74 5.70
C PRO A 74 -7.44 -2.39 6.54
N ALA A 75 -7.78 -3.12 7.60
CA ALA A 75 -6.81 -3.76 8.50
C ALA A 75 -6.60 -5.27 8.20
N GLN A 76 -6.75 -5.69 6.94
CA GLN A 76 -6.56 -7.09 6.58
C GLN A 76 -5.08 -7.50 6.63
N ALA A 77 -4.82 -8.74 7.04
CA ALA A 77 -3.48 -9.31 6.98
C ALA A 77 -2.94 -9.26 5.53
N ARG A 78 -1.63 -9.12 5.38
CA ARG A 78 -0.93 -9.09 4.08
C ARG A 78 0.43 -9.76 4.22
N GLU A 79 0.86 -10.36 3.12
CA GLU A 79 2.18 -10.99 3.02
C GLU A 79 3.13 -10.05 2.26
N LEU A 80 4.38 -9.97 2.73
CA LEU A 80 5.44 -9.23 2.06
C LEU A 80 6.36 -10.24 1.35
N LEU A 81 6.39 -10.19 0.03
CA LEU A 81 7.28 -11.04 -0.77
C LEU A 81 8.57 -10.30 -1.08
N GLY A 82 9.71 -11.00 -1.02
CA GLY A 82 11.03 -10.46 -1.39
C GLY A 82 11.58 -9.35 -0.49
N PHE A 83 10.99 -9.17 0.69
CA PHE A 83 11.57 -8.37 1.77
C PHE A 83 12.29 -9.31 2.74
N ALA A 84 13.40 -8.86 3.33
CA ALA A 84 14.01 -9.60 4.44
C ALA A 84 12.98 -9.68 5.57
N ASP A 85 12.88 -10.86 6.18
CA ASP A 85 11.97 -11.14 7.29
C ASP A 85 12.36 -10.27 8.49
N SER A 86 11.87 -9.05 8.45
CA SER A 86 12.01 -8.02 9.46
C SER A 86 10.62 -7.47 9.67
N THR A 87 9.69 -8.38 9.99
CA THR A 87 8.54 -8.03 10.79
C THR A 87 9.03 -7.65 12.18
N ALA A 88 9.67 -6.47 12.27
CA ALA A 88 9.73 -5.78 13.54
C ALA A 88 8.27 -5.60 13.93
N ILE A 89 7.83 -6.33 14.96
CA ILE A 89 6.54 -6.11 15.58
C ILE A 89 6.55 -4.63 15.95
N SER A 90 5.65 -3.85 15.36
CA SER A 90 5.50 -2.47 15.77
C SER A 90 5.19 -2.49 17.27
N PRO A 91 5.89 -1.72 18.12
CA PRO A 91 5.63 -1.70 19.56
C PRO A 91 4.13 -1.47 19.78
N ASP A 92 3.57 -2.07 20.84
CA ASP A 92 2.22 -1.69 21.24
C ASP A 92 2.20 -0.17 21.48
N TYR A 93 1.09 0.50 21.18
CA TYR A 93 0.96 1.92 21.49
C TYR A 93 1.27 2.20 22.98
N THR A 94 0.94 1.25 23.85
CA THR A 94 1.23 1.27 25.28
C THR A 94 2.73 1.27 25.59
N ASP A 95 3.57 0.72 24.70
CA ASP A 95 5.03 0.68 24.84
C ASP A 95 5.72 1.99 24.40
N LEU A 96 4.98 2.96 23.87
CA LEU A 96 5.50 4.24 23.35
C LEU A 96 5.55 5.37 24.39
N HIS A 97 5.24 5.09 25.67
CA HIS A 97 5.15 6.08 26.76
C HIS A 97 6.13 5.82 27.91
#